data_AF-A0A4P9WAJ1-F1
#
_entry.id   AF-A0A4P9WAJ1-F1
#
_cell.length_a   1.000
_cell.length_b   1.000
_cell.length_c   1.000
_cell.angle_alpha   90.00
_cell.angle_beta   90.00
_cell.angle_gamma   90.00
#
_symmetry.space_group_name_H-M   'P 1'
#
loop_
_entity.id
_entity.type
_entity.pdbx_description
1 polymer ?
#
loop_
_entity_poly.entity_id
_entity_poly.type
_entity_poly.pdbx_seq_one_letter_code
_entity_poly.pdbx_strand_id
1 'polypeptide(L)'
;KKVIGLGRVTSIEMNHKAKTEAKKGDPSVAIRIEVPGFDTPRMFGRHFDEKNEIYSQITRQSIDILKNAFRNDVSKEEWGLIANVLKKKLGIQ
;
A
#
# COMPACT_ATOMS: atom_id res chain seq x y z
N LYS A 1 12.86 7.34 10.74
CA LYS A 1 12.07 7.63 9.51
C LYS A 1 10.62 7.77 9.92
N LYS A 2 9.91 8.79 9.46
CA LYS A 2 8.50 9.02 9.80
C LYS A 2 7.62 8.40 8.73
N VAL A 3 6.76 7.46 9.11
CA VAL A 3 5.70 6.94 8.23
C VAL A 3 4.56 7.95 8.23
N ILE A 4 4.07 8.30 7.03
CA ILE A 4 2.96 9.22 6.86
C ILE A 4 1.82 8.43 6.23
N GLY A 5 0.67 8.38 6.91
CA GLY A 5 -0.55 7.80 6.36
C GLY A 5 -1.13 8.73 5.29
N LEU A 6 -1.40 8.17 4.10
CA LEU A 6 -2.00 8.91 2.99
C LEU A 6 -3.52 8.66 2.86
N GLY A 7 -4.04 7.60 3.47
CA GLY A 7 -5.45 7.22 3.38
C GLY A 7 -5.65 5.80 2.84
N ARG A 8 -6.81 5.55 2.23
CA ARG A 8 -7.18 4.28 1.60
C ARG A 8 -7.40 4.46 0.11
N VAL A 9 -7.00 3.47 -0.67
CA VAL A 9 -7.26 3.44 -2.11
C VAL A 9 -8.76 3.16 -2.33
N THR A 10 -9.45 4.07 -3.03
CA THR A 10 -10.88 3.95 -3.36
C THR A 10 -11.15 3.72 -4.84
N SER A 11 -10.18 4.03 -5.71
CA SER A 11 -10.26 3.75 -7.15
C SER A 11 -8.89 3.45 -7.73
N ILE A 12 -8.86 2.54 -8.69
CA ILE A 12 -7.71 2.25 -9.54
C ILE A 12 -8.20 2.34 -10.99
N GLU A 13 -7.53 3.13 -11.80
CA GLU A 13 -7.88 3.34 -13.20
C GLU A 13 -6.65 3.11 -14.09
N MET A 14 -6.84 2.37 -15.18
CA MET A 14 -5.82 2.13 -16.20
C MET A 14 -6.38 2.57 -17.55
N ASN A 15 -5.78 3.59 -18.17
CA ASN A 15 -6.26 4.17 -19.43
C ASN A 15 -7.77 4.52 -19.39
N HIS A 16 -8.20 5.22 -18.33
CA HIS A 16 -9.61 5.61 -18.06
C HIS A 16 -10.59 4.45 -17.84
N LYS A 17 -10.10 3.22 -17.65
CA LYS A 17 -10.93 2.06 -17.31
C LYS A 17 -10.70 1.65 -15.87
N ALA A 18 -11.78 1.47 -15.11
CA ALA A 18 -11.72 1.03 -13.73
C ALA A 18 -11.14 -0.39 -13.63
N LYS A 19 -10.29 -0.62 -12.62
CA LYS A 19 -9.67 -1.89 -12.29
C LYS A 19 -9.83 -2.17 -10.80
N THR A 20 -9.92 -3.45 -10.45
CA THR A 20 -9.99 -3.90 -9.06
C THR A 20 -8.60 -4.04 -8.43
N GLU A 21 -7.59 -4.37 -9.24
CA GLU A 21 -6.21 -4.54 -8.83
C GLU A 21 -5.24 -4.16 -9.96
N ALA A 22 -4.01 -3.86 -9.57
CA ALA A 22 -2.86 -3.68 -10.46
C ALA A 22 -1.67 -4.45 -9.88
N LYS A 23 -0.98 -5.22 -10.71
CA LYS A 23 0.15 -6.09 -10.34
C LYS A 23 1.45 -5.60 -10.96
N LYS A 24 2.57 -6.13 -10.44
CA LYS A 24 3.90 -5.87 -11.01
C LYS A 24 3.93 -6.28 -12.48
N GLY A 25 4.36 -5.36 -13.35
CA GLY A 25 4.39 -5.56 -14.79
C GLY A 25 3.19 -5.00 -15.54
N ASP A 26 2.09 -4.66 -14.82
CA ASP A 26 1.01 -3.89 -15.43
C ASP A 26 1.52 -2.47 -15.82
N PRO A 27 0.94 -1.86 -16.86
CA PRO A 27 1.23 -0.47 -17.20
C PRO A 27 0.86 0.50 -16.07
N SER A 28 1.36 1.73 -16.16
CA SER A 28 1.08 2.78 -15.18
C SER A 28 -0.43 2.95 -14.95
N VAL A 29 -0.82 3.02 -13.68
CA VAL A 29 -2.21 3.22 -13.24
C VAL A 29 -2.35 4.53 -12.47
N ALA A 30 -3.55 5.11 -12.52
CA ALA A 30 -3.95 6.19 -11.64
C ALA A 30 -4.67 5.62 -10.43
N ILE A 31 -4.30 6.06 -9.23
CA ILE A 31 -4.93 5.65 -7.98
C ILE A 31 -5.58 6.86 -7.31
N ARG A 32 -6.79 6.68 -6.79
CA ARG A 32 -7.45 7.64 -5.91
C ARG A 32 -7.26 7.19 -4.47
N ILE A 33 -6.67 8.05 -3.66
CA ILE A 33 -6.46 7.82 -2.22
C ILE A 33 -7.33 8.82 -1.46
N GLU A 34 -8.19 8.31 -0.59
CA GLU A 34 -9.08 9.12 0.25
C GLU A 34 -8.73 8.96 1.72
N VAL A 35 -8.79 10.07 2.43
CA VAL A 35 -8.59 10.11 3.88
C VAL A 35 -9.95 10.08 4.56
N PRO A 36 -10.14 9.27 5.61
CA PRO A 36 -11.38 9.30 6.38
C PRO A 36 -11.69 10.72 6.89
N GLY A 37 -12.96 11.12 6.92
CA GLY A 37 -13.35 12.50 7.22
C GLY A 37 -12.96 13.04 8.60
N PHE A 38 -12.51 12.18 9.51
CA PHE A 38 -11.99 12.54 10.84
C PHE A 38 -10.49 12.81 10.86
N ASP A 39 -9.77 12.61 9.75
CA ASP A 39 -8.32 12.84 9.65
C ASP A 39 -8.03 13.90 8.57
N THR A 40 -6.92 14.62 8.76
CA THR A 40 -6.55 15.73 7.86
C THR A 40 -5.79 15.20 6.64
N PRO A 41 -6.25 15.50 5.41
CA PRO A 41 -5.59 15.02 4.21
C PRO A 41 -4.18 15.59 4.06
N ARG A 42 -3.27 14.75 3.55
CA ARG A 42 -1.90 15.15 3.24
C ARG A 42 -1.85 15.69 1.82
N MET A 43 -1.34 16.91 1.68
CA MET A 43 -1.20 17.58 0.38
C MET A 43 0.10 17.18 -0.32
N PHE A 44 -0.01 16.79 -1.59
CA PHE A 44 1.12 16.63 -2.52
C PHE A 44 1.87 17.96 -2.69
N GLY A 45 3.19 17.91 -2.78
CA GLY A 45 4.07 19.08 -2.86
C GLY A 45 4.31 19.81 -1.51
N ARG A 46 3.60 19.44 -0.44
CA ARG A 46 3.83 20.00 0.91
C ARG A 46 4.21 18.94 1.94
N HIS A 47 3.44 17.84 2.00
CA HIS A 47 3.66 16.77 2.97
C HIS A 47 4.40 15.58 2.37
N PHE A 48 4.21 15.34 1.07
CA PHE A 48 4.89 14.31 0.29
C PHE A 48 5.02 14.75 -1.17
N ASP A 49 5.96 14.17 -1.89
CA ASP A 49 6.25 14.42 -3.31
C ASP A 49 6.50 13.12 -4.08
N GLU A 50 6.82 13.23 -5.38
CA GLU A 50 7.07 12.09 -6.27
C GLU A 50 8.32 11.27 -5.92
N LYS A 51 9.23 11.82 -5.11
CA LYS A 51 10.44 11.12 -4.66
C LYS A 51 10.17 10.23 -3.47
N ASN A 52 9.04 10.40 -2.79
CA ASN A 52 8.66 9.55 -1.67
C ASN A 52 8.14 8.19 -2.16
N GLU A 53 8.73 7.11 -1.63
CA GLU A 53 8.23 5.76 -1.84
C GLU A 53 6.90 5.55 -1.08
N ILE A 54 5.88 5.06 -1.77
CA ILE A 54 4.58 4.72 -1.18
C ILE A 54 4.55 3.21 -0.89
N TYR A 55 4.14 2.85 0.32
CA TYR A 55 4.02 1.46 0.75
C TYR A 55 2.62 1.16 1.26
N SER A 56 2.19 -0.10 1.11
CA SER A 56 1.01 -0.58 1.81
C SER A 56 1.24 -0.52 3.32
N GLN A 57 0.34 0.12 4.05
CA GLN A 57 0.41 0.24 5.50
C GLN A 57 -0.03 -1.07 6.17
N ILE A 58 0.87 -2.05 6.16
CA ILE A 58 0.65 -3.34 6.84
C ILE A 58 0.98 -3.23 8.33
N THR A 59 0.31 -4.05 9.14
CA THR A 59 0.56 -4.15 10.59
C THR A 59 0.94 -5.57 10.98
N ARG A 60 1.44 -5.77 12.20
CA ARG A 60 1.69 -7.11 12.75
C ARG A 60 0.44 -7.99 12.68
N GLN A 61 -0.69 -7.43 13.09
CA GLN A 61 -1.99 -8.11 13.05
C GLN A 61 -2.38 -8.51 11.62
N SER A 62 -2.20 -7.62 10.64
CA SER A 62 -2.45 -7.95 9.23
C SER A 62 -1.60 -9.12 8.75
N ILE A 63 -0.31 -9.15 9.13
CA ILE A 63 0.61 -10.24 8.76
C ILE A 63 0.17 -11.56 9.41
N ASP A 64 -0.28 -11.55 10.66
CA ASP A 64 -0.73 -12.76 11.34
C ASP A 64 -2.03 -13.30 10.73
N ILE A 65 -2.95 -12.42 10.32
CA ILE A 65 -4.15 -12.82 9.56
C ILE A 65 -3.74 -13.45 8.22
N LEU A 66 -2.81 -12.86 7.47
CA LEU A 66 -2.33 -13.44 6.22
C LEU A 66 -1.73 -14.84 6.42
N LYS A 67 -0.99 -15.06 7.52
CA LYS A 67 -0.40 -16.37 7.83
C LYS A 67 -1.43 -17.42 8.21
N ASN A 68 -2.48 -17.02 8.92
CA ASN A 68 -3.45 -17.94 9.51
C ASN A 68 -4.61 -18.25 8.56
N ALA A 69 -5.04 -17.28 7.76
CA ALA A 69 -6.25 -17.40 6.93
C ALA A 69 -5.96 -17.38 5.42
N PHE A 70 -4.88 -16.75 4.96
CA PHE A 70 -4.64 -16.49 3.52
C PHE A 70 -3.25 -16.97 3.05
N ARG A 71 -2.69 -17.98 3.73
CA ARG A 71 -1.30 -18.39 3.50
C ARG A 71 -1.04 -18.82 2.06
N ASN A 72 -2.02 -19.49 1.46
CA ASN A 72 -1.95 -20.04 0.11
C ASN A 72 -2.34 -19.02 -0.96
N ASP A 73 -3.02 -17.92 -0.58
CA ASP A 73 -3.45 -16.87 -1.50
C ASP A 73 -2.35 -15.84 -1.78
N VAL A 74 -1.31 -15.84 -0.95
CA VAL A 74 -0.14 -14.96 -1.07
C VAL A 74 1.02 -15.74 -1.68
N SER A 75 1.52 -15.25 -2.81
CA SER A 75 2.65 -15.87 -3.51
C SER A 75 3.95 -15.82 -2.71
N LYS A 76 4.91 -16.68 -3.07
CA LYS A 76 6.23 -16.69 -2.43
C LYS A 76 6.97 -15.36 -2.59
N GLU A 77 6.80 -14.68 -3.73
CA GLU A 77 7.39 -13.36 -3.98
C GLU A 77 6.79 -12.30 -3.04
N GLU A 78 5.46 -12.28 -2.88
CA GLU A 78 4.78 -11.35 -1.97
C GLU A 78 5.14 -11.60 -0.50
N TRP A 79 5.28 -12.87 -0.09
CA TRP A 79 5.80 -13.20 1.25
C TRP A 79 7.23 -12.69 1.45
N GLY A 80 8.08 -12.81 0.42
CA GLY A 80 9.41 -12.23 0.42
C GLY A 80 9.39 -10.71 0.56
N LEU A 81 8.50 -10.02 -0.16
CA LEU A 81 8.32 -8.56 -0.07
C LEU A 81 7.88 -8.13 1.34
N ILE A 82 6.89 -8.82 1.91
CA ILE A 82 6.38 -8.53 3.26
C ILE A 82 7.51 -8.69 4.29
N ALA A 83 8.20 -9.84 4.27
CA ALA A 83 9.20 -10.17 5.29
C ALA A 83 10.48 -9.31 5.17
N ASN A 84 10.97 -9.09 3.95
CA ASN A 84 12.29 -8.49 3.74
C ASN A 84 12.27 -6.98 3.54
N VAL A 85 11.16 -6.43 3.04
CA VAL A 85 11.06 -5.01 2.68
C VAL A 85 10.08 -4.29 3.61
N LEU A 86 8.80 -4.69 3.60
CA LEU A 86 7.75 -3.93 4.28
C LEU A 86 7.94 -3.91 5.80
N LYS A 87 8.24 -5.04 6.43
CA LYS A 87 8.56 -5.08 7.87
C LYS A 87 9.69 -4.13 8.25
N LYS A 88 10.79 -4.10 7.48
CA LYS A 88 11.96 -3.26 7.75
C LYS A 88 11.65 -1.77 7.53
N LYS A 89 10.96 -1.44 6.43
CA LYS A 89 10.61 -0.05 6.08
C LYS A 89 9.60 0.55 7.07
N LEU A 90 8.69 -0.27 7.60
CA LEU A 90 7.65 0.15 8.55
C LEU A 90 8.00 -0.08 10.02
N GLY A 91 9.15 -0.69 10.34
CA GLY A 91 9.58 -0.94 11.72
C GLY A 91 8.73 -1.97 12.47
N ILE A 92 8.18 -2.96 11.76
CA ILE A 92 7.33 -4.01 12.34
C ILE A 92 8.22 -5.16 12.82
N GLN A 93 8.04 -5.59 14.07
CA GLN A 93 8.74 -6.72 14.68
C GLN A 93 8.13 -8.08 14.25
#